data_AF-A0A8S3GCB4-F1
#
_entry.id   AF-A0A8S3GCB4-F1
#
_cell.length_a   1.000
_cell.length_b   1.000
_cell.length_c   1.000
_cell.angle_alpha   90.00
_cell.angle_beta   90.00
_cell.angle_gamma   90.00
#
_symmetry.space_group_name_H-M   'P 1'
#
loop_
_entity.id
_entity.type
_entity.pdbx_description
1 polymer ?
#
loop_
_entity_poly.entity_id
_entity_poly.type
_entity_poly.pdbx_seq_one_letter_code
_entity_poly.pdbx_strand_id
1 'polypeptide(L)'
;MLGTALGMNQLHAANIVHGDLKPQNVLISRDYTAKVTDFGLATLRGKTSSTVASSIISDDGSTVCGTAGYMAPELLESSNPPEYSSDVYSFGVMLNEIIQEEEPYTDQFRNFLGRGPFAAVNYAKL
;
A
#
# COMPACT_ATOMS: atom_id res chain seq x y z
N MET A 1 -13.38 9.09 2.72
CA MET A 1 -12.40 9.30 1.63
C MET A 1 -11.98 10.75 1.42
N LEU A 2 -12.88 11.75 1.46
CA LEU A 2 -12.49 13.16 1.30
C LEU A 2 -11.41 13.61 2.32
N GLY A 3 -11.60 13.33 3.61
CA GLY A 3 -10.62 13.69 4.64
C GLY A 3 -9.25 13.03 4.44
N THR A 4 -9.23 11.78 3.97
CA THR A 4 -8.00 11.07 3.61
C THR A 4 -7.28 11.74 2.43
N ALA A 5 -8.01 12.11 1.37
CA ALA A 5 -7.46 12.81 0.22
C ALA A 5 -6.89 14.18 0.61
N LEU A 6 -7.58 14.92 1.49
CA LEU A 6 -7.09 16.19 2.03
C LEU A 6 -5.81 16.00 2.86
N GLY A 7 -5.77 14.97 3.71
CA GLY A 7 -4.57 14.61 4.48
C GLY A 7 -3.39 14.28 3.57
N MET A 8 -3.58 13.41 2.57
CA MET A 8 -2.56 13.08 1.57
C MET A 8 -2.06 14.33 0.83
N ASN A 9 -2.96 15.18 0.34
CA ASN A 9 -2.60 16.41 -0.33
C ASN A 9 -1.80 17.36 0.57
N GLN A 10 -2.13 17.43 1.87
CA GLN A 10 -1.38 18.23 2.84
C GLN A 10 0.05 17.70 3.05
N LEU A 11 0.24 16.38 3.07
CA LEU A 11 1.57 15.77 3.13
C LEU A 11 2.39 16.08 1.87
N HIS A 12 1.77 15.92 0.69
CA HIS A 12 2.43 16.19 -0.58
C HIS A 12 2.85 17.66 -0.70
N ALA A 13 1.99 18.60 -0.28
CA ALA A 13 2.31 20.02 -0.21
C ALA A 13 3.49 20.34 0.73
N ALA A 14 3.73 19.51 1.75
CA ALA A 14 4.85 19.61 2.67
C ALA A 14 6.11 18.86 2.18
N ASN A 15 6.12 18.37 0.94
CA ASN A 15 7.15 17.49 0.38
C ASN A 15 7.32 16.14 1.10
N ILE A 16 6.28 15.64 1.74
CA ILE A 16 6.27 14.33 2.41
C ILE A 16 5.50 13.34 1.55
N VAL A 17 6.10 12.17 1.29
CA VAL A 17 5.42 10.99 0.75
C VAL A 17 5.13 10.07 1.93
N HIS A 18 3.91 9.54 2.06
CA HIS A 18 3.56 8.66 3.17
C HIS A 18 4.14 7.26 3.00
N GLY A 19 3.99 6.67 1.81
CA GLY A 19 4.57 5.37 1.44
C GLY A 19 3.88 4.13 2.03
N ASP A 20 2.80 4.30 2.80
CA ASP A 20 2.06 3.21 3.44
C ASP A 20 0.59 3.62 3.70
N LEU A 21 -0.05 4.23 2.70
CA LEU A 21 -1.47 4.57 2.82
C LEU A 21 -2.31 3.29 2.73
N LYS A 22 -3.08 3.02 3.78
CA LYS A 22 -4.00 1.88 3.90
C LYS A 22 -5.09 2.20 4.93
N PRO A 23 -6.22 1.46 4.96
CA PRO A 23 -7.32 1.75 5.86
C PRO A 23 -6.91 1.78 7.34
N GLN A 24 -5.98 0.91 7.75
CA GLN A 24 -5.47 0.84 9.13
C GLN A 24 -4.71 2.11 9.55
N ASN A 25 -4.18 2.86 8.58
CA ASN A 25 -3.43 4.10 8.78
C ASN A 25 -4.31 5.36 8.63
N VAL A 26 -5.64 5.20 8.58
CA VAL A 26 -6.61 6.29 8.54
C VAL A 26 -7.54 6.19 9.75
N LEU A 27 -7.33 7.04 10.74
CA LEU A 27 -8.16 7.08 11.94
C LEU A 27 -9.31 8.07 11.79
N ILE A 28 -10.45 7.75 12.40
CA ILE A 28 -11.62 8.64 12.46
C ILE A 28 -11.73 9.18 13.89
N SER A 29 -11.64 10.49 14.06
CA SER A 29 -11.85 11.14 15.37
C SER A 29 -13.34 11.27 15.71
N ARG A 30 -13.64 11.67 16.95
CA ARG A 30 -15.02 11.78 17.47
C ARG A 30 -15.92 12.73 16.69
N ASP A 31 -15.32 13.70 16.01
CA ASP A 31 -15.96 14.68 15.12
C ASP A 31 -16.06 14.18 13.66
N TYR A 32 -15.86 12.87 13.42
CA TYR A 32 -15.86 12.24 12.09
C TYR A 32 -14.79 12.76 11.12
N THR A 33 -13.74 13.41 11.64
CA THR A 33 -12.61 13.85 10.84
C THR A 33 -11.65 12.68 10.61
N ALA A 34 -11.34 12.39 9.34
CA ALA A 34 -10.31 11.42 8.98
C ALA A 34 -8.90 12.02 9.18
N LYS A 35 -8.01 11.26 9.81
CA LYS A 35 -6.61 11.63 10.07
C LYS A 35 -5.70 10.53 9.56
N VAL A 36 -4.73 10.92 8.72
CA VAL A 36 -3.68 10.03 8.24
C VAL A 36 -2.63 9.87 9.35
N THR A 37 -2.22 8.63 9.61
CA THR A 37 -1.32 8.25 10.71
C THR A 37 -0.26 7.25 10.26
N ASP A 38 0.71 6.96 11.13
CA ASP A 38 1.81 6.02 10.90
C ASP A 38 2.78 6.44 9.78
N PHE A 39 3.72 7.31 10.15
CA PHE A 39 4.76 7.85 9.27
C PHE A 39 6.02 6.98 9.25
N GLY A 40 5.94 5.71 9.64
CA GLY A 40 7.11 4.81 9.73
C GLY A 40 7.86 4.62 8.41
N LEU A 41 7.15 4.69 7.28
CA LEU A 41 7.72 4.60 5.93
C LEU A 41 7.72 5.95 5.18
N ALA A 42 7.38 7.05 5.87
CA ALA A 42 7.27 8.34 5.22
C ALA A 42 8.65 8.90 4.82
N THR A 43 8.73 9.52 3.65
CA THR A 43 9.98 10.07 3.11
C THR A 43 9.82 11.54 2.71
N LEU A 44 10.91 12.30 2.79
CA LEU A 44 10.97 13.66 2.26
C LEU A 44 11.41 13.62 0.81
N ARG A 45 10.54 14.04 -0.11
CA ARG A 45 10.86 14.08 -1.54
C ARG A 45 12.05 15.01 -1.79
N GLY A 46 13.03 14.55 -2.55
CA GLY A 46 14.25 15.29 -2.87
C GLY A 46 15.37 15.18 -1.83
N LYS A 47 15.13 14.54 -0.68
CA LYS A 47 16.20 14.00 0.17
C LYS A 47 16.20 12.49 -0.02
N THR A 48 17.29 11.94 -0.54
CA THR A 48 17.47 10.49 -0.65
C THR A 48 17.53 9.91 0.77
N SER A 49 16.37 9.57 1.34
CA SER A 49 16.33 8.73 2.52
C SER A 49 16.43 7.30 2.02
N SER A 50 17.62 6.72 2.11
CA SER A 50 18.01 5.38 1.66
C SER A 50 17.36 4.25 2.48
N THR A 51 16.17 4.48 3.01
CA THR A 51 15.59 3.61 4.02
C THR A 51 14.10 3.64 3.79
N VAL A 52 13.58 2.64 3.08
CA VAL A 52 12.33 1.91 3.38
C VAL A 52 12.01 0.93 2.27
N ALA A 53 12.82 -0.12 2.14
CA ALA A 53 12.42 -1.37 1.49
C ALA A 53 12.76 -2.52 2.43
N SER A 54 12.20 -2.50 3.64
CA SER A 54 12.46 -3.55 4.63
C SER A 54 11.24 -3.76 5.52
N SER A 55 10.21 -4.35 4.93
CA SER A 55 9.18 -5.13 5.65
C SER A 55 8.22 -5.81 4.67
N ILE A 56 8.76 -6.44 3.63
CA ILE A 56 7.98 -7.32 2.74
C ILE A 56 8.19 -8.80 3.10
N ILE A 57 9.17 -9.12 3.96
CA ILE A 57 9.50 -10.49 4.35
C ILE A 57 9.66 -10.54 5.86
N SER A 58 8.76 -11.22 6.55
CA SER A 58 8.98 -11.66 7.93
C SER A 58 10.09 -12.72 7.92
N ASP A 59 10.95 -12.77 8.94
CA ASP A 59 12.06 -13.75 9.06
C ASP A 59 11.60 -15.23 9.00
N ASP A 60 10.28 -15.50 9.09
CA ASP A 60 9.68 -16.83 8.97
C ASP A 60 9.13 -17.18 7.57
N GLY A 61 9.30 -16.30 6.57
CA GLY A 61 8.77 -16.48 5.22
C GLY A 61 7.25 -16.32 5.11
N SER A 62 6.56 -15.85 6.16
CA SER A 62 5.16 -15.47 6.09
C SER A 62 5.02 -14.07 5.50
N THR A 63 4.42 -14.00 4.30
CA THR A 63 4.04 -12.75 3.67
C THR A 63 2.91 -12.12 4.49
N VAL A 64 3.14 -10.94 5.05
CA VAL A 64 2.09 -10.18 5.77
C VAL A 64 1.04 -9.77 4.74
N CYS A 65 -0.04 -10.55 4.66
CA CYS A 65 -1.13 -10.39 3.70
C CYS A 65 -1.77 -8.99 3.69
N GLY A 66 -1.57 -8.16 4.72
CA GLY A 66 -2.26 -6.88 4.87
C GLY A 66 -1.57 -5.63 4.27
N THR A 67 -0.25 -5.65 4.01
CA THR A 67 0.47 -4.44 3.56
C THR A 67 0.65 -4.39 2.04
N ALA A 68 0.92 -5.53 1.39
CA ALA A 68 1.17 -5.57 -0.05
C ALA A 68 -0.05 -5.22 -0.90
N GLY A 69 -1.27 -5.46 -0.38
CA GLY A 69 -2.51 -5.23 -1.12
C GLY A 69 -2.78 -3.76 -1.49
N TYR A 70 -2.19 -2.80 -0.78
CA TYR A 70 -2.34 -1.36 -1.08
C TYR A 70 -1.09 -0.76 -1.72
N MET A 71 0.00 -1.52 -1.81
CA MET A 71 1.30 -1.04 -2.25
C MET A 71 1.32 -0.84 -3.77
N ALA A 72 1.91 0.26 -4.21
CA ALA A 72 2.10 0.55 -5.63
C ALA A 72 3.09 -0.45 -6.25
N PRO A 73 2.87 -0.90 -7.50
CA PRO A 73 3.65 -1.98 -8.12
C PRO A 73 5.15 -1.64 -8.22
N GLU A 74 5.50 -0.37 -8.42
CA GLU A 74 6.89 0.07 -8.45
C GLU A 74 7.64 -0.18 -7.14
N LEU A 75 6.94 -0.25 -6.01
CA LEU A 75 7.52 -0.54 -4.69
C LEU A 75 7.64 -2.05 -4.42
N LEU A 76 6.94 -2.89 -5.18
CA LEU A 76 7.02 -4.35 -5.10
C LEU A 76 8.20 -4.90 -5.93
N GLU A 77 8.43 -4.31 -7.11
CA GLU A 77 9.42 -4.80 -8.06
C GLU A 77 10.83 -4.23 -7.83
N SER A 78 10.95 -3.13 -7.08
CA SER A 78 12.22 -2.41 -6.95
C SER A 78 12.39 -1.82 -5.55
N SER A 79 13.64 -1.67 -5.11
CA SER A 79 13.97 -0.88 -3.91
C SER A 79 13.88 0.63 -4.15
N ASN A 80 13.00 1.07 -5.05
CA ASN A 80 12.78 2.48 -5.30
C ASN A 80 12.11 3.14 -4.08
N PRO A 81 12.46 4.39 -3.77
CA PRO A 81 11.77 5.13 -2.72
C PRO A 81 10.32 5.41 -3.15
N PRO A 82 9.38 5.50 -2.20
CA PRO A 82 8.00 5.89 -2.48
C PRO A 82 7.93 7.30 -3.08
N GLU A 83 7.07 7.46 -4.09
CA GLU A 83 6.78 8.74 -4.73
C GLU A 83 5.33 9.17 -4.48
N TYR A 84 4.97 10.41 -4.84
CA TYR A 84 3.59 10.87 -4.73
C TYR A 84 2.59 9.99 -5.50
N SER A 85 3.02 9.44 -6.65
CA SER A 85 2.20 8.50 -7.43
C SER A 85 1.90 7.23 -6.66
N SER A 86 2.82 6.79 -5.80
CA SER A 86 2.64 5.59 -4.98
C SER A 86 1.54 5.80 -3.94
N ASP A 87 1.53 6.96 -3.25
CA ASP A 87 0.43 7.33 -2.34
C ASP A 87 -0.92 7.43 -3.07
N VAL A 88 -0.93 8.00 -4.28
CA VAL A 88 -2.16 8.11 -5.10
C VAL A 88 -2.67 6.73 -5.52
N TYR A 89 -1.77 5.80 -5.86
CA TYR A 89 -2.13 4.42 -6.18
C TYR A 89 -2.80 3.75 -4.98
N SER A 90 -2.16 3.79 -3.82
CA SER A 90 -2.70 3.23 -2.57
C SER A 90 -4.05 3.83 -2.21
N PHE A 91 -4.21 5.14 -2.41
CA PHE A 91 -5.50 5.82 -2.25
C PHE A 91 -6.57 5.30 -3.21
N GLY A 92 -6.20 5.02 -4.46
CA GLY A 92 -7.08 4.40 -5.45
C GLY A 92 -7.53 2.98 -5.04
N VAL A 93 -6.62 2.19 -4.48
CA VAL A 93 -6.95 0.85 -3.95
C VAL A 93 -7.96 0.94 -2.81
N MET A 94 -7.76 1.85 -1.84
CA MET A 94 -8.73 2.05 -0.75
C MET A 94 -10.11 2.51 -1.27
N LEU A 95 -10.14 3.36 -2.32
CA LEU A 95 -11.40 3.74 -2.95
C LEU A 95 -12.09 2.54 -3.58
N ASN A 96 -11.33 1.69 -4.28
CA ASN A 96 -11.86 0.52 -4.94
C ASN A 96 -12.42 -0.50 -3.93
N GLU A 97 -11.73 -0.72 -2.81
CA GLU A 97 -12.21 -1.56 -1.70
C GLU A 97 -13.56 -1.08 -1.17
N ILE A 98 -13.72 0.23 -0.95
CA ILE A 98 -15.01 0.79 -0.49
C ILE A 98 -16.12 0.62 -1.53
N ILE A 99 -15.79 0.72 -2.82
CA ILE A 99 -16.78 0.59 -3.91
C ILE A 99 -17.21 -0.86 -4.10
N GLN A 100 -16.27 -1.80 -3.98
CA GLN A 100 -16.54 -3.23 -4.16
C GLN A 100 -17.05 -3.91 -2.88
N GLU A 101 -16.86 -3.28 -1.72
CA GLU A 101 -17.13 -3.87 -0.39
C GLU A 101 -16.37 -5.18 -0.15
N GLU A 102 -15.25 -5.37 -0.86
CA GLU A 102 -14.38 -6.54 -0.79
C GLU A 102 -12.93 -6.11 -0.56
N GLU A 103 -12.16 -6.93 0.18
CA GLU A 103 -10.74 -6.69 0.38
C GLU A 103 -10.01 -6.59 -0.98
N PRO A 104 -9.06 -5.66 -1.12
CA PRO A 104 -8.38 -5.45 -2.38
C PRO A 104 -7.62 -6.72 -2.80
N TYR A 105 -7.82 -7.09 -4.06
CA TYR A 105 -7.21 -8.25 -4.70
C TYR A 105 -7.56 -9.61 -4.09
N THR A 106 -8.67 -9.77 -3.36
CA THR A 106 -9.07 -11.05 -2.74
C THR A 106 -8.90 -12.27 -3.65
N ASP A 107 -9.30 -12.18 -4.93
CA ASP A 107 -9.16 -13.28 -5.90
C ASP A 107 -7.80 -13.31 -6.65
N GLN A 108 -7.24 -12.16 -7.00
CA GLN A 108 -5.99 -12.10 -7.77
C GLN A 108 -4.76 -12.36 -6.90
N PHE A 109 -4.74 -11.92 -5.64
CA PHE A 109 -3.72 -12.29 -4.65
C PHE A 109 -3.85 -13.75 -4.22
N ARG A 110 -5.07 -14.29 -4.09
CA ARG A 110 -5.29 -15.75 -3.90
C ARG A 110 -4.76 -16.58 -5.07
N ASN A 111 -4.96 -16.11 -6.30
CA ASN A 111 -4.44 -16.75 -7.50
C ASN A 111 -2.91 -16.59 -7.64
N PHE A 112 -2.36 -15.43 -7.29
CA PHE A 112 -0.92 -15.16 -7.23
C PHE A 112 -0.23 -16.02 -6.15
N LEU A 113 -0.91 -16.28 -5.02
CA LEU A 113 -0.46 -17.14 -3.92
C LEU A 113 -0.86 -18.63 -4.11
N GLY A 114 -1.32 -19.03 -5.29
CA GLY A 114 -1.48 -20.44 -5.65
C GLY A 114 -2.69 -21.17 -5.05
N ARG A 115 -3.81 -20.49 -4.77
CA ARG A 115 -5.06 -21.14 -4.31
C ARG A 115 -6.29 -20.79 -5.15
N GLY A 116 -6.13 -20.76 -6.46
CA GLY A 116 -7.25 -20.90 -7.39
C GLY A 116 -6.98 -21.97 -8.45
N PRO A 117 -8.02 -22.41 -9.17
CA PRO A 117 -7.99 -23.60 -10.04
C PRO A 117 -7.03 -23.49 -11.25
N PHE A 118 -6.31 -22.37 -11.39
CA PHE A 118 -5.32 -22.16 -12.45
C PHE A 118 -3.85 -22.18 -11.96
N ALA A 119 -3.59 -22.45 -10.67
CA ALA A 119 -2.23 -22.49 -10.11
C ALA A 119 -1.39 -23.73 -10.51
N ALA A 120 -1.96 -24.68 -11.26
CA ALA A 120 -1.29 -25.96 -11.57
C ALA A 120 -0.67 -26.06 -12.98
N VAL A 121 -0.63 -25.00 -13.79
CA VAL A 121 -0.30 -25.19 -15.23
C VAL A 121 1.04 -24.62 -15.71
N ASN A 122 1.77 -23.73 -15.01
CA ASN A 122 2.91 -23.05 -15.68
C ASN A 122 4.26 -22.89 -14.95
N TYR A 123 4.58 -23.72 -13.96
CA TYR A 123 5.96 -23.78 -13.43
C TYR A 123 6.64 -25.15 -13.62
N ALA A 124 6.35 -25.81 -14.74
CA ALA A 124 7.10 -26.97 -15.23
C ALA A 124 7.69 -26.67 -16.61
N LYS A 125 8.59 -25.69 -16.67
CA LYS A 125 9.70 -25.55 -17.64
C LYS A 125 10.35 -24.19 -17.44
N LEU A 126 11.41 -24.17 -16.64
CA LEU A 126 12.77 -23.72 -16.97
C LEU A 126 13.68 -24.09 -15.80
#